data_AF-A0A7Y2KM57-F1
#
_entry.id   AF-A0A7Y2KM57-F1
#
_cell.length_a   1.000
_cell.length_b   1.000
_cell.length_c   1.000
_cell.angle_alpha   90.00
_cell.angle_beta   90.00
_cell.angle_gamma   90.00
#
_symmetry.space_group_name_H-M   'P 1'
#
loop_
_entity.id
_entity.type
_entity.pdbx_description
1 polymer ?
#
loop_
_entity_poly.entity_id
_entity_poly.type
_entity_poly.pdbx_seq_one_letter_code
_entity_poly.pdbx_strand_id
1 'polypeptide(L)' 'MTRPPEERAAAGREAEDAVCAYLGERGMRVVERNFRARGGEIDIIARDG' A
#
# COMPACT_ATOMS: atom_id res chain seq x y z
N MET A 1 -2.21 -20.60 13.87
CA MET A 1 -3.60 -20.25 13.53
C MET A 1 -3.57 -19.13 12.51
N THR A 2 -3.99 -19.45 11.30
CA THR A 2 -4.07 -18.54 10.16
C THR A 2 -5.34 -17.69 10.30
N ARG A 3 -5.23 -16.36 10.46
CA ARG A 3 -6.39 -15.46 10.61
C ARG A 3 -7.40 -15.66 9.46
N PRO A 4 -8.72 -15.52 9.70
CA PRO A 4 -9.72 -15.64 8.64
C PRO A 4 -9.48 -14.60 7.53
N PRO A 5 -9.85 -14.89 6.28
CA PRO A 5 -9.50 -14.07 5.11
C PRO A 5 -10.02 -12.62 5.18
N GLU A 6 -11.16 -12.40 5.83
CA GLU A 6 -11.74 -11.10 6.12
C GLU A 6 -10.87 -10.24 7.07
N GLU A 7 -10.31 -10.83 8.12
CA GLU A 7 -9.32 -10.15 8.99
C GLU A 7 -8.02 -9.81 8.25
N ARG A 8 -7.62 -10.65 7.28
CA ARG A 8 -6.43 -10.37 6.46
C ARG A 8 -6.63 -9.22 5.50
N ALA A 9 -7.83 -9.12 4.92
CA ALA A 9 -8.17 -8.03 4.01
C ALA A 9 -8.21 -6.69 4.77
N ALA A 10 -8.77 -6.69 5.99
CA ALA A 10 -8.75 -5.51 6.86
C ALA A 10 -7.31 -5.13 7.25
N ALA A 11 -6.50 -6.09 7.70
CA ALA A 11 -5.11 -5.87 8.05
C ALA A 11 -4.26 -5.39 6.85
N GLY A 12 -4.56 -5.85 5.64
CA GLY A 12 -3.91 -5.40 4.41
C GLY A 12 -4.19 -3.92 4.11
N ARG A 13 -5.45 -3.49 4.21
CA ARG A 13 -5.81 -2.06 4.04
C ARG A 13 -5.14 -1.17 5.07
N GLU A 14 -5.16 -1.60 6.33
CA GLU A 14 -4.57 -0.83 7.43
C GLU A 14 -3.05 -0.66 7.23
N ALA A 15 -2.37 -1.72 6.76
CA ALA A 15 -0.96 -1.66 6.41
C ALA A 15 -0.68 -0.72 5.23
N GLU A 16 -1.48 -0.77 4.15
CA GLU A 16 -1.32 0.14 3.02
C GLU A 16 -1.52 1.61 3.41
N ASP A 17 -2.51 1.88 4.26
CA ASP A 17 -2.80 3.23 4.74
C ASP A 17 -1.66 3.73 5.65
N ALA A 18 -1.08 2.87 6.49
CA ALA A 18 0.11 3.19 7.28
C ALA A 18 1.33 3.50 6.41
N VAL A 19 1.52 2.76 5.31
CA VAL A 19 2.60 3.03 4.34
C VAL A 19 2.37 4.39 3.66
N CYS A 20 1.15 4.69 3.24
CA CYS A 20 0.82 6.00 2.65
C CYS A 20 1.10 7.16 3.63
N ALA A 21 0.72 7.01 4.90
CA ALA A 21 0.98 8.00 5.94
C ALA A 21 2.49 8.22 6.13
N TYR A 22 3.24 7.12 6.29
CA TYR A 22 4.69 7.16 6.45
C TYR A 22 5.43 7.81 5.27
N LEU A 23 4.98 7.52 4.04
CA LEU A 23 5.53 8.15 2.84
C LEU A 23 5.21 9.66 2.82
N GLY A 24 3.99 10.04 3.18
CA GLY A 24 3.58 11.44 3.32
C GLY A 24 4.38 12.21 4.37
N GLU A 25 4.62 11.62 5.54
CA GLU A 25 5.44 12.21 6.60
C GLU A 25 6.89 12.46 6.16
N ARG A 26 7.39 11.65 5.21
CA ARG A 26 8.72 11.81 4.61
C ARG A 26 8.75 12.80 3.44
N GLY A 27 7.65 13.49 3.17
CA GLY A 27 7.53 14.43 2.05
C GLY A 27 7.27 13.76 0.71
N MET A 28 7.08 12.44 0.67
CA MET A 28 6.79 11.73 -0.58
C MET A 28 5.30 11.82 -0.90
N ARG A 29 4.99 12.01 -2.18
CA ARG A 29 3.61 12.00 -2.68
C ARG A 29 3.26 10.62 -3.21
N VAL A 30 2.23 9.99 -2.64
CA VAL A 30 1.62 8.79 -3.23
C VAL A 30 1.00 9.16 -4.59
N VAL A 31 1.43 8.49 -5.65
CA VAL A 31 1.01 8.73 -7.03
C VAL A 31 -0.02 7.70 -7.47
N GLU A 32 0.15 6.44 -7.06
CA GLU A 32 -0.74 5.35 -7.44
C GLU A 32 -0.75 4.24 -6.37
N ARG A 33 -1.88 3.54 -6.23
CA ARG A 33 -2.06 2.37 -5.36
C ARG A 33 -2.59 1.21 -6.20
N ASN A 34 -2.26 -0.03 -5.81
CA ASN A 34 -2.69 -1.26 -6.47
C ASN A 34 -2.36 -1.27 -7.98
N PHE A 35 -1.17 -0.81 -8.34
CA PHE A 35 -0.73 -0.74 -9.73
C PHE A 35 -0.51 -2.14 -10.30
N ARG A 36 -1.03 -2.39 -11.50
CA ARG A 36 -0.90 -3.67 -12.20
C ARG A 36 -0.44 -3.44 -13.63
N ALA A 37 0.59 -4.19 -14.01
CA ALA A 37 1.12 -4.21 -15.36
C ALA A 37 1.29 -5.65 -15.85
N ARG A 38 1.55 -5.82 -17.15
CA ARG A 38 1.82 -7.15 -17.73
C ARG A 38 3.03 -7.86 -17.09
N GLY A 39 3.93 -7.10 -16.44
CA GLY A 39 5.12 -7.64 -15.78
C GLY A 39 4.97 -7.91 -14.27
N GLY A 40 3.83 -7.60 -13.67
CA GLY A 40 3.63 -7.78 -12.23
C GLY A 40 2.73 -6.72 -11.59
N GLU A 41 2.70 -6.71 -10.27
CA GLU A 41 1.92 -5.76 -9.46
C GLU A 41 2.81 -5.03 -8.45
N ILE A 42 2.42 -3.80 -8.14
CA ILE A 42 3.04 -2.94 -7.13
C ILE A 42 1.92 -2.37 -6.27
N ASP A 43 2.01 -2.56 -4.96
CA ASP A 43 0.96 -2.11 -4.03
C ASP A 43 0.89 -0.58 -3.95
N ILE A 44 2.03 0.11 -3.88
CA ILE A 44 2.09 1.58 -3.72
C ILE A 44 3.24 2.16 -4.55
N ILE A 45 2.94 3.19 -5.34
CA ILE A 45 3.92 4.01 -6.05
C ILE A 45 3.91 5.40 -5.42
N ALA A 46 5.06 5.82 -4.89
CA ALA A 46 5.25 7.17 -4.38
C ALA A 46 6.42 7.86 -5.09
N ARG A 47 6.34 9.19 -5.15
CA ARG A 47 7.34 10.04 -5.76
C ARG A 47 7.91 10.97 -4.70
N ASP A 48 9.23 10.97 -4.61
CA ASP A 48 10.02 11.92 -3.84
C ASP A 48 10.14 13.26 -4.60
N GLY A 49 10.07 14.39 -3.89
CA GLY A 49 10.02 15.72 -4.50
C GLY A 49 10.00 16.88 -3.52
#